data_AF-E0Z9I0-F1
#
_entry.id   AF-E0Z9I0-F1
#
_cell.length_a   1.000
_cell.length_b   1.000
_cell.length_c   1.000
_cell.angle_alpha   90.00
_cell.angle_beta   90.00
_cell.angle_gamma   90.00
#
_symmetry.space_group_name_H-M   'P 1'
#
loop_
_entity.id
_entity.type
_entity.pdbx_description
1 polymer ?
#
loop_
_entity_poly.entity_id
_entity_poly.type
_entity_poly.pdbx_seq_one_letter_code
_entity_poly.pdbx_strand_id
1 'polypeptide(L)'
;VFDNNYYLDLQNNTTLLTSDQSLYSNSADTEDIVDSFASNQTVFFENFILGMLKMGQLDVLTGSEGEIRTNCSIANADSSYYQQIIESIVGPEEQSQSSKST
;
A
#
# COMPACT_ATOMS: atom_id res chain seq x y z
N VAL A 1 -12.60 11.48 -16.79
CA VAL A 1 -11.22 12.02 -16.81
C VAL A 1 -10.77 12.12 -15.35
N PHE A 2 -9.47 12.06 -15.06
CA PHE A 2 -8.96 12.32 -13.72
C PHE A 2 -8.57 13.79 -13.64
N ASP A 3 -9.37 14.59 -12.93
CA ASP A 3 -9.28 16.04 -12.87
C ASP A 3 -9.84 16.53 -11.52
N ASN A 4 -9.88 17.85 -11.31
CA ASN A 4 -10.38 18.43 -10.08
C ASN A 4 -11.90 18.67 -10.06
N ASN A 5 -12.66 18.20 -11.07
CA ASN A 5 -14.11 18.39 -11.09
C ASN A 5 -14.80 17.74 -9.88
N TYR A 6 -14.20 16.67 -9.33
CA TYR A 6 -14.64 16.09 -8.06
C TYR A 6 -14.77 17.14 -6.93
N TYR A 7 -13.83 18.10 -6.84
CA TYR A 7 -13.87 19.15 -5.83
C TYR A 7 -14.85 20.28 -6.19
N LEU A 8 -15.05 20.55 -7.49
CA LEU A 8 -16.11 21.47 -7.94
C LEU A 8 -17.50 20.90 -7.62
N ASP A 9 -17.69 19.59 -7.73
CA ASP A 9 -18.94 18.92 -7.37
C ASP A 9 -19.24 19.00 -5.87
N LEU A 10 -18.21 18.96 -5.01
CA LEU A 10 -18.35 19.18 -3.57
C LEU A 10 -18.91 20.57 -3.26
N GLN A 11 -18.39 21.61 -3.92
CA GLN A 11 -18.86 22.99 -3.77
C GLN A 11 -20.32 23.15 -4.25
N ASN A 12 -20.70 22.41 -5.30
CA ASN A 12 -22.04 22.45 -5.87
C ASN A 12 -23.05 21.54 -5.15
N ASN A 13 -22.62 20.80 -4.12
CA ASN A 13 -23.42 19.78 -3.43
C ASN A 13 -23.98 18.70 -4.38
N THR A 14 -23.21 18.31 -5.40
CA THR A 14 -23.60 17.32 -6.43
C THR A 14 -22.91 15.97 -6.25
N THR A 15 -22.14 15.78 -5.18
CA THR A 15 -21.47 14.49 -4.91
C THR A 15 -22.45 13.42 -4.44
N LEU A 16 -22.14 12.16 -4.79
CA LEU A 16 -23.03 11.02 -4.56
C LEU A 16 -23.01 10.52 -3.12
N LEU A 17 -21.83 10.50 -2.48
CA LEU A 17 -21.65 9.89 -1.17
C LEU A 17 -21.62 10.96 -0.07
N THR A 18 -22.26 10.66 1.06
CA THR A 18 -22.22 11.53 2.24
C THR A 18 -20.80 11.73 2.77
N SER A 19 -19.93 10.72 2.66
CA SER A 19 -18.51 10.82 3.02
C SER A 19 -17.82 11.93 2.24
N ASP A 20 -18.12 12.04 0.95
CA ASP A 20 -17.50 13.02 0.06
C ASP A 20 -18.03 14.40 0.43
N GLN A 21 -19.35 14.58 0.46
CA GLN A 21 -19.96 15.88 0.77
C GLN A 21 -19.58 16.41 2.15
N SER A 22 -19.29 15.52 3.10
CA SER A 22 -18.82 15.91 4.44
C SER A 22 -17.48 16.64 4.45
N LEU A 23 -16.66 16.48 3.40
CA LEU A 23 -15.40 17.21 3.23
C LEU A 23 -15.61 18.73 3.06
N TYR A 24 -16.81 19.15 2.63
CA TYR A 24 -17.12 20.56 2.40
C TYR A 24 -18.23 21.07 3.35
N SER A 25 -19.36 20.37 3.44
CA SER A 25 -20.55 20.93 4.10
C SER A 25 -20.52 20.94 5.64
N ASN A 26 -19.58 20.25 6.31
CA ASN A 26 -19.56 20.10 7.77
C ASN A 26 -18.14 20.00 8.37
N SER A 27 -17.12 20.54 7.71
CA SER A 27 -15.73 20.34 8.12
C SER A 27 -14.91 21.62 8.03
N ALA A 28 -14.67 22.27 9.17
CA ALA A 28 -13.80 23.45 9.26
C ALA A 28 -12.35 23.14 8.87
N ASP A 29 -11.92 21.88 8.98
CA ASP A 29 -10.53 21.48 8.74
C ASP A 29 -10.24 21.14 7.27
N THR A 30 -11.27 20.80 6.47
CA THR A 30 -11.08 20.34 5.08
C THR A 30 -11.68 21.25 4.02
N GLU A 31 -12.54 22.20 4.40
CA GLU A 31 -13.18 23.16 3.49
C GLU A 31 -12.14 23.94 2.66
N ASP A 32 -11.14 24.53 3.31
CA ASP A 32 -10.05 25.28 2.65
C ASP A 32 -9.25 24.42 1.65
N ILE A 33 -9.09 23.13 1.95
CA ILE A 33 -8.38 22.18 1.07
C ILE A 33 -9.22 21.90 -0.18
N VAL A 34 -10.54 21.70 0.00
CA VAL A 34 -11.48 21.51 -1.11
C VAL A 34 -11.47 22.73 -2.02
N ASP A 35 -11.53 23.95 -1.46
CA ASP A 35 -11.50 25.19 -2.23
C ASP A 35 -10.18 25.38 -3.01
N SER A 36 -9.06 25.04 -2.38
CA SER A 36 -7.73 25.06 -3.02
C SER A 36 -7.66 24.10 -4.22
N PHE A 37 -8.16 22.87 -4.05
CA PHE A 37 -8.12 21.87 -5.12
C PHE A 37 -9.12 22.16 -6.24
N ALA A 38 -10.32 22.68 -5.91
CA ALA A 38 -11.32 23.11 -6.86
C ALA A 38 -10.83 24.29 -7.72
N SER A 39 -10.12 25.24 -7.12
CA SER A 39 -9.59 26.43 -7.83
C SER A 39 -8.32 26.15 -8.63
N ASN A 40 -7.51 25.14 -8.25
CA ASN A 40 -6.24 24.85 -8.91
C ASN A 40 -5.96 23.34 -9.03
N GLN A 41 -6.17 22.81 -10.24
CA GLN A 41 -5.92 21.40 -10.54
C GLN A 41 -4.45 20.99 -10.37
N THR A 42 -3.49 21.89 -10.58
CA THR A 42 -2.06 21.58 -10.37
C THR A 42 -1.79 21.31 -8.89
N VAL A 43 -2.34 22.13 -7.99
CA VAL A 43 -2.20 21.93 -6.53
C VAL A 43 -2.85 20.63 -6.08
N PHE A 44 -4.03 20.29 -6.66
CA PHE A 44 -4.64 18.98 -6.43
C PHE A 44 -3.69 17.85 -6.84
N PHE A 45 -3.16 17.86 -8.06
CA PHE A 45 -2.32 16.77 -8.55
C PHE A 45 -1.01 16.63 -7.77
N GLU A 46 -0.37 17.74 -7.39
CA GLU A 46 0.83 17.72 -6.54
C GLU A 46 0.55 17.03 -5.20
N ASN A 47 -0.55 17.40 -4.54
CA ASN A 47 -0.93 16.79 -3.27
C ASN A 47 -1.43 15.35 -3.42
N PHE A 48 -2.10 15.03 -4.53
CA PHE A 48 -2.53 13.66 -4.84
C PHE A 48 -1.33 12.73 -4.96
N ILE A 49 -0.27 13.15 -5.65
CA ILE A 49 0.98 12.36 -5.76
C ILE A 49 1.58 12.11 -4.38
N LEU A 50 1.71 13.15 -3.56
CA LEU A 50 2.26 13.01 -2.19
C LEU A 50 1.38 12.09 -1.33
N GLY A 51 0.06 12.22 -1.42
CA GLY A 51 -0.90 11.38 -0.71
C GLY A 51 -0.79 9.91 -1.11
N MET A 52 -0.73 9.62 -2.41
CA MET A 52 -0.59 8.26 -2.93
C MET A 52 0.75 7.63 -2.56
N LEU A 53 1.85 8.41 -2.58
CA LEU A 53 3.15 7.94 -2.12
C LEU A 53 3.15 7.57 -0.65
N LYS A 54 2.55 8.42 0.21
CA LYS A 54 2.45 8.14 1.65
C LYS A 54 1.56 6.93 1.93
N MET A 55 0.43 6.83 1.24
CA MET A 55 -0.52 5.72 1.40
C MET A 55 0.07 4.38 0.95
N GLY A 56 0.85 4.36 -0.14
CA GLY A 56 1.53 3.15 -0.63
C GLY A 56 2.65 2.62 0.27
N GLN A 57 3.00 3.34 1.35
CA GLN A 57 4.04 2.96 2.31
C GLN A 57 3.47 2.50 3.66
N LEU A 58 2.14 2.46 3.82
CA LEU A 58 1.51 2.00 5.05
C LEU A 58 1.63 0.48 5.18
N ASP A 59 2.10 0.01 6.34
CA ASP A 59 2.15 -1.40 6.75
C ASP A 59 2.75 -2.36 5.71
N VAL A 60 3.76 -1.90 4.96
CA VAL A 60 4.44 -2.70 3.94
C VAL A 60 5.36 -3.74 4.57
N LEU A 61 5.43 -4.93 3.96
CA LEU A 61 6.38 -5.98 4.33
C LEU A 61 7.71 -5.74 3.59
N THR A 62 8.82 -5.71 4.32
CA THR A 62 10.14 -5.38 3.76
C THR A 62 11.21 -6.42 4.12
N GLY A 63 12.31 -6.44 3.36
CA GLY A 63 13.40 -7.39 3.62
C GLY A 63 12.95 -8.84 3.47
N SER A 64 12.97 -9.59 4.57
CA SER A 64 12.51 -10.99 4.65
C SER A 64 11.09 -11.13 5.20
N GLU A 65 10.38 -10.03 5.42
CA GLU A 65 8.97 -10.05 5.83
C GLU A 65 8.11 -10.33 4.59
N GLY A 66 7.31 -11.39 4.62
CA GLY A 66 6.46 -11.80 3.49
C GLY A 66 7.18 -12.63 2.42
N GLU A 67 6.67 -12.56 1.18
CA GLU A 67 7.20 -13.31 0.04
C GLU A 67 6.96 -12.59 -1.30
N ILE A 68 7.78 -12.89 -2.29
CA ILE A 68 7.50 -12.53 -3.69
C ILE A 68 6.64 -13.64 -4.29
N ARG A 69 5.35 -13.36 -4.50
CA ARG A 69 4.40 -14.35 -5.04
C ARG A 69 4.66 -14.62 -6.52
N THR A 70 4.67 -15.90 -6.88
CA THR A 70 4.69 -16.34 -8.29
C THR A 70 3.32 -16.19 -8.97
N ASN A 71 2.26 -16.21 -8.17
CA ASN A 71 0.88 -15.94 -8.59
C ASN A 71 0.21 -15.07 -7.51
N CYS A 72 -0.23 -13.86 -7.86
CA CYS A 72 -0.75 -12.88 -6.90
C CYS A 72 -1.96 -13.39 -6.09
N SER A 73 -2.75 -14.31 -6.67
CA SER A 73 -4.00 -14.81 -6.11
C SER A 73 -3.81 -15.91 -5.06
N ILE A 74 -2.63 -16.52 -4.94
CA ILE A 74 -2.35 -17.59 -3.97
C ILE A 74 -1.01 -17.31 -3.26
N ALA A 75 -0.90 -17.71 -1.99
CA ALA A 75 0.42 -17.76 -1.34
C ALA A 75 1.29 -18.86 -1.99
N ASN A 76 2.61 -18.69 -2.01
CA ASN A 76 3.47 -19.78 -2.46
C ASN A 76 3.31 -20.97 -1.48
N ALA A 77 3.49 -22.19 -2.00
CA ALA A 77 3.35 -23.38 -1.19
C ALA A 77 4.44 -23.40 -0.10
N ASP A 78 4.02 -23.58 1.15
CA ASP A 78 4.96 -23.77 2.24
C ASP A 78 5.55 -25.19 2.18
N SER A 79 6.81 -25.27 1.74
CA SER A 79 7.56 -26.52 1.73
C SER A 79 8.17 -26.86 3.10
N SER A 80 7.95 -26.06 4.15
CA SER A 80 8.45 -26.34 5.51
C SER A 80 8.01 -27.71 6.01
N TYR A 81 6.79 -28.14 5.67
CA TYR A 81 6.29 -29.48 5.99
C TYR A 81 7.16 -30.59 5.35
N TYR A 82 7.53 -30.43 4.08
CA TYR A 82 8.42 -31.38 3.41
C TYR A 82 9.83 -31.30 3.97
N GLN A 83 10.34 -30.11 4.31
CA GLN A 83 11.66 -29.98 4.95
C GLN A 83 11.70 -30.66 6.32
N GLN A 84 10.64 -30.50 7.12
CA GLN A 84 10.50 -31.16 8.41
C GLN A 84 10.45 -32.70 8.27
N ILE A 85 9.77 -33.19 7.22
CA ILE A 85 9.80 -34.63 6.87
C ILE A 85 11.20 -35.07 6.46
N ILE A 86 11.88 -34.33 5.59
CA ILE A 86 13.23 -34.70 5.11
C ILE A 86 14.22 -34.74 6.29
N GLU A 87 14.18 -33.77 7.20
CA GLU A 87 14.99 -33.76 8.43
C GLU A 87 14.72 -34.98 9.33
N SER A 88 13.46 -35.45 9.41
CA SER A 88 13.09 -36.63 10.20
C SER A 88 13.53 -37.97 9.57
N ILE A 89 13.70 -38.02 8.25
CA ILE A 89 14.07 -39.24 7.51
C ILE A 89 15.58 -39.34 7.30
N VAL A 90 16.23 -38.23 6.95
CA VAL A 90 17.66 -38.20 6.56
C VAL A 90 18.57 -37.86 7.75
N GLY A 91 18.03 -37.27 8.82
CA GLY A 91 18.82 -36.70 9.91
C GLY A 91 19.49 -35.38 9.50
N PRO A 92 19.99 -34.57 10.45
CA PRO A 92 20.61 -33.29 10.12
C PRO A 92 21.87 -33.48 9.25
N GLU A 93 21.95 -32.77 8.12
CA GLU A 93 23.19 -32.66 7.36
C GLU A 93 24.27 -32.02 8.24
N GLU A 94 25.34 -32.75 8.56
CA GLU A 94 26.56 -32.15 9.08
C GLU A 94 27.10 -31.16 8.05
N GLN A 95 26.97 -29.86 8.33
CA GLN A 95 27.73 -28.84 7.63
C GLN A 95 29.22 -29.11 7.88
N SER A 96 29.89 -29.74 6.93
CA SER A 96 31.34 -29.80 6.87
C SER A 96 31.89 -28.38 6.75
N GLN A 97 32.21 -27.77 7.89
CA GLN A 97 33.01 -26.55 7.95
C GLN A 97 34.41 -26.87 7.45
N SER A 98 34.65 -26.67 6.14
CA SER A 98 36.00 -26.49 5.63
C SER A 98 36.48 -25.10 6.05
N SER A 99 37.06 -25.04 7.24
CA SER A 99 37.84 -23.90 7.72
C SER A 99 39.04 -23.69 6.78
N LYS A 100 38.92 -22.74 5.84
CA LYS A 100 40.09 -22.10 5.23
C LYS A 100 40.68 -21.12 6.23
N SER A 101 41.79 -21.50 6.85
CA SER A 101 42.75 -20.56 7.44
C SER A 101 44.14 -21.21 7.52
N THR A 102 44.91 -21.08 6.45
CA THR A 102 46.34 -20.74 6.42
C THR A 102 46.64 -20.17 5.04
#